data_AF-A0A7J7D4Y9-F1
#
_entry.id   AF-A0A7J7D4Y9-F1
#
_cell.length_a   1.000
_cell.length_b   1.000
_cell.length_c   1.000
_cell.angle_alpha   90.00
_cell.angle_beta   90.00
_cell.angle_gamma   90.00
#
_symmetry.space_group_name_H-M   'P 1'
#
loop_
_entity.id
_entity.type
_entity.pdbx_description
1 polymer ?
#
loop_
_entity_poly.entity_id
_entity_poly.type
_entity_poly.pdbx_seq_one_letter_code
_entity_poly.pdbx_strand_id
1 'polypeptide(L)'
;MALTSKYILLTSILLSLTLMSSTQTCSNYTFSNKQVFRSCSDLPVLQGHLHWNYMPSTKRIQIAYRATQTSTGWIAWAINPTATAMLGSQALVAFRYPNGSMTAYPTPITSYNPSMQPGTLSFKVSKISATYANNEMIIFAEIGPLNKRTTINHVWQAGSSVLNNVPQIHPTSGANIQSMDTVDFLT
;
A
#
# COMPACT_ATOMS: atom_id res chain seq x y z
N MET A 1 60.40 -41.28 19.16
CA MET A 1 59.39 -40.62 20.03
C MET A 1 58.19 -40.28 19.16
N ALA A 2 57.06 -40.90 19.47
CA ALA A 2 55.79 -40.74 18.77
C ALA A 2 55.21 -39.34 18.99
N LEU A 3 54.37 -38.88 18.07
CA LEU A 3 53.06 -38.31 18.38
C LEU A 3 52.21 -38.27 17.10
N THR A 4 51.27 -39.19 17.07
CA THR A 4 50.15 -39.33 16.13
C THR A 4 49.04 -38.31 16.41
N SER A 5 48.47 -37.80 15.32
CA SER A 5 47.03 -37.51 15.07
C SER A 5 46.17 -36.80 16.13
N LYS A 6 45.68 -35.59 15.81
CA LYS A 6 44.32 -35.10 16.10
C LYS A 6 43.88 -34.22 14.91
N TYR A 7 43.01 -34.68 14.00
CA TYR A 7 41.54 -34.56 14.09
C TYR A 7 41.14 -33.10 14.41
N ILE A 8 40.37 -32.35 13.62
CA ILE A 8 39.28 -32.68 12.70
C ILE A 8 39.05 -31.44 11.84
N LEU A 9 38.56 -31.67 10.62
CA LEU A 9 37.97 -30.70 9.72
C LEU A 9 37.43 -29.45 10.43
N LEU A 10 38.01 -28.29 10.13
CA LEU A 10 37.30 -27.04 10.30
C LEU A 10 36.31 -26.94 9.12
N THR A 11 35.27 -27.76 9.15
CA THR A 11 34.03 -27.52 8.40
C THR A 11 33.48 -26.20 8.93
N SER A 12 33.82 -25.12 8.25
CA SER A 12 33.16 -23.83 8.34
C SER A 12 31.72 -24.05 7.89
N ILE A 13 30.89 -24.49 8.83
CA ILE A 13 29.44 -24.41 8.74
C ILE A 13 29.12 -22.90 8.71
N LEU A 14 29.19 -22.30 7.52
CA LEU A 14 28.33 -21.16 7.23
C LEU A 14 26.91 -21.71 7.28
N LEU A 15 26.33 -21.75 8.48
CA LEU A 15 24.90 -21.79 8.64
C LEU A 15 24.41 -20.42 8.17
N SER A 16 24.35 -20.23 6.86
CA SER A 16 23.63 -19.14 6.23
C SER A 16 22.18 -19.29 6.68
N LEU A 17 21.83 -18.58 7.74
CA LEU A 17 20.46 -18.29 8.13
C LEU A 17 19.86 -17.45 7.00
N THR A 18 19.50 -18.11 5.91
CA THR A 18 18.59 -17.55 4.93
C THR A 18 17.26 -17.47 5.66
N LEU A 19 16.98 -16.31 6.27
CA LEU A 19 15.62 -15.94 6.65
C LEU A 19 14.79 -16.07 5.37
N MET A 20 14.06 -17.18 5.24
CA MET A 20 13.05 -17.31 4.20
C MET A 20 11.93 -16.35 4.58
N SER A 21 12.08 -15.09 4.19
CA SER A 21 10.96 -14.16 4.16
C SER A 21 10.02 -14.67 3.08
N SER A 22 8.99 -15.40 3.47
CA SER A 22 7.90 -15.75 2.56
C SER A 22 7.25 -14.44 2.11
N THR A 23 7.39 -14.08 0.84
CA THR A 23 6.65 -12.96 0.26
C THR A 23 5.17 -13.33 0.30
N GLN A 24 4.39 -12.65 1.15
CA GLN A 24 2.94 -12.86 1.21
C GLN A 24 2.33 -12.32 -0.08
N THR A 25 1.89 -13.22 -0.97
CA THR A 25 1.02 -12.87 -2.09
C THR A 25 -0.30 -12.32 -1.57
N CYS A 26 -0.99 -11.49 -2.35
CA CYS A 26 -2.27 -10.95 -1.93
C CYS A 26 -3.27 -12.06 -1.55
N SER A 27 -3.27 -13.19 -2.27
CA SER A 27 -4.22 -14.30 -2.10
C SER A 27 -4.13 -15.03 -0.75
N ASN A 28 -2.98 -14.97 -0.07
CA ASN A 28 -2.75 -15.68 1.19
C ASN A 28 -2.70 -14.76 2.41
N TYR A 29 -3.02 -13.47 2.22
CA TYR A 29 -2.94 -12.49 3.30
C TYR A 29 -4.14 -12.59 4.24
N THR A 30 -3.87 -12.68 5.55
CA THR A 30 -4.90 -12.67 6.59
C THR A 30 -4.88 -11.35 7.35
N PHE A 31 -5.97 -10.58 7.24
CA PHE A 31 -6.09 -9.32 7.95
C PHE A 31 -6.34 -9.53 9.45
N SER A 32 -5.61 -8.80 10.29
CA SER A 32 -5.72 -8.85 11.76
C SER A 32 -7.12 -8.47 12.28
N ASN A 33 -7.82 -7.61 11.55
CA ASN A 33 -9.19 -7.20 11.85
C ASN A 33 -10.26 -8.20 11.34
N LYS A 34 -9.84 -9.37 10.85
CA LYS A 34 -10.70 -10.44 10.32
C LYS A 34 -11.56 -10.04 9.11
N GLN A 35 -11.25 -8.93 8.45
CA GLN A 35 -11.87 -8.62 7.16
C GLN A 35 -11.40 -9.61 6.09
N VAL A 36 -12.32 -10.03 5.24
CA VAL A 36 -12.07 -10.96 4.14
C VAL A 36 -12.38 -10.26 2.84
N PHE A 37 -11.44 -10.32 1.90
CA PHE A 37 -11.58 -9.78 0.55
C PHE A 37 -11.61 -10.92 -0.46
N ARG A 38 -12.55 -10.87 -1.40
CA ARG A 38 -12.77 -11.91 -2.41
C ARG A 38 -11.80 -11.80 -3.57
N SER A 39 -11.34 -10.58 -3.84
CA SER A 39 -10.47 -10.27 -4.95
C SER A 39 -9.26 -9.49 -4.46
N CYS A 40 -8.13 -9.70 -5.12
CA CYS A 40 -6.91 -8.96 -4.83
C CYS A 40 -5.99 -8.93 -6.05
N SER A 41 -5.03 -8.01 -6.03
CA SER A 41 -3.98 -7.86 -7.03
C SER A 41 -2.66 -7.49 -6.34
N ASP A 42 -1.59 -8.18 -6.74
CA ASP A 42 -0.21 -7.80 -6.43
C ASP A 42 0.21 -6.68 -7.38
N LEU A 43 0.58 -5.52 -6.84
CA LEU A 43 0.99 -4.38 -7.66
C LEU A 43 2.48 -4.51 -8.02
N PRO A 44 2.87 -4.17 -9.26
CA PRO A 44 4.21 -4.49 -9.79
C PRO A 44 5.36 -3.77 -9.08
N VAL A 45 5.08 -2.69 -8.35
CA VAL A 45 6.08 -1.83 -7.72
C VAL A 45 5.61 -1.36 -6.34
N LEU A 46 6.57 -0.88 -5.54
CA LEU A 46 6.37 -0.38 -4.17
C LEU A 46 5.85 -1.43 -3.17
N GLN A 47 5.98 -2.73 -3.50
CA GLN A 47 5.47 -3.83 -2.67
C GLN A 47 4.00 -3.60 -2.27
N GLY A 48 3.23 -3.04 -3.21
CA GLY A 48 1.83 -2.69 -3.01
C GLY A 48 0.93 -3.86 -3.32
N HIS A 49 -0.19 -3.95 -2.63
CA HIS A 49 -1.25 -4.90 -2.95
C HIS A 49 -2.61 -4.24 -2.72
N LEU A 50 -3.53 -4.49 -3.64
CA LEU A 50 -4.90 -4.01 -3.55
C LEU A 50 -5.83 -5.19 -3.32
N HIS A 51 -6.69 -5.08 -2.33
CA HIS A 51 -7.75 -6.05 -2.02
C HIS A 51 -9.10 -5.37 -2.12
N TRP A 52 -10.11 -6.05 -2.64
CA TRP A 52 -11.44 -5.47 -2.75
C TRP A 52 -12.59 -6.47 -2.65
N ASN A 53 -13.74 -5.93 -2.24
CA ASN A 53 -15.05 -6.53 -2.42
C ASN A 53 -15.93 -5.52 -3.15
N TYR A 54 -16.49 -5.92 -4.28
CA TYR A 54 -17.53 -5.13 -4.95
C TYR A 54 -18.91 -5.45 -4.37
N MET A 55 -19.70 -4.43 -4.10
CA MET A 55 -21.08 -4.53 -3.59
C MET A 55 -22.07 -4.09 -4.68
N PRO A 56 -22.63 -5.02 -5.49
CA PRO A 56 -23.48 -4.67 -6.62
C PRO A 56 -24.73 -3.84 -6.26
N SER A 57 -25.33 -4.12 -5.10
CA SER A 57 -26.56 -3.45 -4.64
C SER A 57 -26.39 -1.95 -4.40
N THR A 58 -25.21 -1.53 -3.94
CA THR A 58 -24.89 -0.13 -3.63
C THR A 58 -23.88 0.49 -4.60
N LYS A 59 -23.31 -0.32 -5.51
CA LYS A 59 -22.21 0.02 -6.41
C LYS A 59 -20.99 0.58 -5.68
N ARG A 60 -20.81 0.18 -4.42
CA ARG A 60 -19.66 0.56 -3.58
C ARG A 60 -18.58 -0.49 -3.67
N ILE A 61 -17.35 -0.08 -3.40
CA ILE A 61 -16.20 -0.99 -3.31
C ILE A 61 -15.62 -0.83 -1.91
N GLN A 62 -15.53 -1.94 -1.17
CA GLN A 62 -14.72 -2.02 0.03
C GLN A 62 -13.31 -2.35 -0.41
N ILE A 63 -12.31 -1.60 0.06
CA ILE A 63 -10.91 -1.82 -0.29
C ILE A 63 -10.03 -2.02 0.94
N ALA A 64 -8.92 -2.73 0.74
CA ALA A 64 -7.73 -2.60 1.55
C ALA A 64 -6.51 -2.45 0.63
N TYR A 65 -5.84 -1.30 0.69
CA TYR A 65 -4.56 -1.09 0.03
C TYR A 65 -3.45 -1.25 1.05
N ARG A 66 -2.54 -2.20 0.83
CA ARG A 66 -1.40 -2.47 1.70
C ARG A 66 -0.10 -2.20 0.97
N ALA A 67 0.91 -1.72 1.67
CA ALA A 67 2.27 -1.61 1.15
C ALA A 67 3.31 -1.66 2.26
N THR A 68 4.47 -2.23 1.96
CA THR A 68 5.64 -2.16 2.84
C THR A 68 6.05 -0.70 3.04
N GLN A 69 6.22 -0.28 4.29
CA GLN A 69 6.59 1.08 4.63
C GLN A 69 7.25 1.14 6.02
N THR A 70 8.11 2.12 6.22
CA THR A 70 8.69 2.47 7.52
C THR A 70 7.73 3.30 8.36
N SER A 71 7.92 3.34 9.68
CA SER A 71 7.04 4.08 10.57
C SER A 71 7.04 5.60 10.37
N THR A 72 8.02 6.15 9.63
CA THR A 72 8.15 7.59 9.34
C THR A 72 7.62 7.96 7.97
N GLY A 73 7.34 6.98 7.12
CA GLY A 73 6.84 7.20 5.78
C GLY A 73 5.33 7.33 5.71
N TRP A 74 4.84 7.34 4.47
CA TRP A 74 3.42 7.40 4.16
C TRP A 74 3.13 6.55 2.91
N ILE A 75 1.89 6.14 2.78
CA ILE A 75 1.39 5.44 1.59
C ILE A 75 0.12 6.13 1.08
N ALA A 76 -0.11 6.06 -0.22
CA ALA A 76 -1.36 6.52 -0.83
C ALA A 76 -1.83 5.56 -1.92
N TRP A 77 -3.14 5.42 -2.03
CA TRP A 77 -3.80 4.79 -3.17
C TRP A 77 -4.87 5.73 -3.69
N ALA A 78 -4.98 5.85 -5.01
CA ALA A 78 -5.85 6.85 -5.61
C ALA A 78 -6.56 6.33 -6.85
N ILE A 79 -7.72 6.89 -7.11
CA ILE A 79 -8.44 6.74 -8.38
C ILE A 79 -8.14 7.96 -9.23
N ASN A 80 -7.76 7.75 -10.48
CA ASN A 80 -7.72 8.83 -11.45
C ASN A 80 -8.88 8.66 -12.46
N PRO A 81 -9.88 9.54 -12.46
CA PRO A 81 -11.06 9.40 -13.31
C PRO A 81 -10.79 9.68 -14.79
N THR A 82 -9.66 10.29 -15.14
CA THR A 82 -9.39 10.79 -16.50
C THR A 82 -8.18 10.15 -17.16
N ALA A 83 -7.16 9.72 -16.42
CA ALA A 83 -5.91 9.22 -16.98
C ALA A 83 -5.20 8.20 -16.07
N THR A 84 -4.29 7.41 -16.64
CA THR A 84 -3.25 6.67 -15.88
C THR A 84 -2.08 7.61 -15.60
N ALA A 85 -2.26 8.54 -14.66
CA ALA A 85 -1.24 9.52 -14.28
C ALA A 85 -1.47 10.04 -12.85
N MET A 86 -0.47 10.71 -12.26
CA MET A 86 -0.61 11.34 -10.94
C MET A 86 -1.63 12.49 -10.95
N LEU A 87 -1.52 13.41 -11.93
CA LEU A 87 -2.34 14.62 -11.97
C LEU A 87 -3.82 14.28 -12.19
N GLY A 88 -4.70 14.85 -11.36
CA GLY A 88 -6.14 14.57 -11.37
C GLY A 88 -6.55 13.37 -10.50
N SER A 89 -5.58 12.71 -9.85
CA SER A 89 -5.86 11.61 -8.93
C SER A 89 -6.59 12.07 -7.68
N GLN A 90 -7.40 11.18 -7.13
CA GLN A 90 -8.22 11.37 -5.95
C GLN A 90 -7.81 10.32 -4.92
N ALA A 91 -6.95 10.73 -4.00
CA ALA A 91 -6.16 9.83 -3.18
C ALA A 91 -6.76 9.60 -1.80
N LEU A 92 -6.53 8.41 -1.27
CA LEU A 92 -6.56 8.11 0.15
C LEU A 92 -5.11 8.01 0.60
N VAL A 93 -4.70 8.82 1.57
CA VAL A 93 -3.35 8.80 2.12
C VAL A 93 -3.39 8.30 3.56
N ALA A 94 -2.34 7.62 3.99
CA ALA A 94 -2.15 7.23 5.37
C ALA A 94 -0.70 7.36 5.82
N PHE A 95 -0.54 7.68 7.09
CA PHE A 95 0.75 7.71 7.78
C PHE A 95 0.57 7.55 9.28
N ARG A 96 1.69 7.37 9.99
CA ARG A 96 1.74 7.24 11.44
C ARG A 96 2.18 8.54 12.09
N TYR A 97 1.43 9.02 13.07
CA TYR A 97 1.82 10.17 13.89
C TYR A 97 2.99 9.80 14.82
N PRO A 98 3.76 10.79 15.32
CA PRO A 98 4.82 10.54 16.30
C PRO A 98 4.36 9.86 17.58
N ASN A 99 3.11 10.10 18.02
CA ASN A 99 2.50 9.42 19.17
C ASN A 99 2.12 7.95 18.88
N GLY A 100 2.34 7.48 17.65
CA GLY A 100 2.17 6.12 17.21
C GLY A 100 0.79 5.77 16.64
N SER A 101 -0.19 6.68 16.71
CA SER A 101 -1.50 6.45 16.10
C SER A 101 -1.44 6.60 14.58
N MET A 102 -2.34 5.90 13.88
CA MET A 102 -2.47 5.99 12.43
C MET A 102 -3.52 7.03 12.04
N THR A 103 -3.29 7.70 10.91
CA THR A 103 -4.29 8.53 10.24
C THR A 103 -4.49 8.08 8.82
N ALA A 104 -5.70 8.26 8.31
CA ALA A 104 -6.02 8.09 6.91
C ALA A 104 -7.13 9.07 6.50
N TYR A 105 -6.97 9.72 5.35
CA TYR A 105 -7.92 10.72 4.87
C TYR A 105 -7.90 10.84 3.33
N PRO A 106 -9.01 11.32 2.73
CA PRO A 106 -9.04 11.66 1.32
C PRO A 106 -8.31 12.97 1.02
N THR A 107 -7.62 13.05 -0.11
CA THR A 107 -6.98 14.29 -0.60
C THR A 107 -6.97 14.34 -2.13
N PRO A 108 -7.35 15.48 -2.77
CA PRO A 108 -7.28 15.65 -4.21
C PRO A 108 -5.86 16.02 -4.67
N ILE A 109 -5.39 15.41 -5.77
CA ILE A 109 -4.07 15.65 -6.36
C ILE A 109 -4.24 16.47 -7.64
N THR A 110 -4.28 17.79 -7.48
CA THR A 110 -4.55 18.74 -8.57
C THR A 110 -3.30 19.40 -9.16
N SER A 111 -2.12 19.12 -8.61
CA SER A 111 -0.83 19.60 -9.10
C SER A 111 0.28 18.61 -8.75
N TYR A 112 1.52 18.87 -9.21
CA TYR A 112 2.71 18.11 -8.81
C TYR A 112 3.24 18.48 -7.42
N ASN A 113 2.69 19.51 -6.78
CA ASN A 113 2.98 19.90 -5.41
C ASN A 113 1.66 20.20 -4.67
N PRO A 114 0.81 19.17 -4.46
CA PRO A 114 -0.46 19.33 -3.79
C PRO A 114 -0.24 19.64 -2.30
N SER A 115 -1.23 20.24 -1.63
CA SER A 115 -1.13 20.54 -0.20
C SER A 115 -1.05 19.30 0.70
N MET A 116 -1.44 18.13 0.17
CA MET A 116 -1.58 16.86 0.89
C MET A 116 -2.48 16.96 2.14
N GLN A 117 -3.33 17.99 2.22
CA GLN A 117 -4.31 18.17 3.28
C GLN A 117 -5.60 17.41 2.97
N PRO A 118 -6.43 17.09 3.99
CA PRO A 118 -7.76 16.52 3.77
C PRO A 118 -8.60 17.36 2.80
N GLY A 119 -9.29 16.70 1.88
CA GLY A 119 -10.13 17.36 0.89
C GLY A 119 -11.21 16.46 0.31
N THR A 120 -12.18 17.09 -0.34
CA THR A 120 -13.33 16.40 -0.93
C THR A 120 -12.95 15.72 -2.25
N LEU A 121 -13.46 14.50 -2.45
CA LEU A 121 -13.37 13.76 -3.72
C LEU A 121 -14.72 13.77 -4.44
N SER A 122 -14.69 13.50 -5.75
CA SER A 122 -15.87 13.36 -6.62
C SER A 122 -16.71 12.11 -6.31
N PHE A 123 -16.21 11.21 -5.48
CA PHE A 123 -16.90 10.01 -4.99
C PHE A 123 -16.87 9.98 -3.47
N LYS A 124 -17.88 9.35 -2.86
CA LYS A 124 -17.93 9.25 -1.40
C LYS A 124 -16.87 8.26 -0.92
N VAL A 125 -16.23 8.61 0.19
CA VAL A 125 -15.34 7.76 0.97
C VAL A 125 -15.94 7.64 2.36
N SER A 126 -16.05 6.43 2.89
CA SER A 126 -16.48 6.20 4.26
C SER A 126 -15.72 5.03 4.87
N LYS A 127 -15.88 4.83 6.19
CA LYS A 127 -15.18 3.80 6.97
C LYS A 127 -13.66 3.79 6.74
N ILE A 128 -13.09 4.97 6.50
CA ILE A 128 -11.66 5.12 6.29
C ILE A 128 -10.92 4.87 7.60
N SER A 129 -9.88 4.04 7.54
CA SER A 129 -8.99 3.77 8.65
C SER A 129 -7.65 3.29 8.13
N ALA A 130 -6.62 3.31 8.96
CA ALA A 130 -5.34 2.72 8.62
C ALA A 130 -4.71 1.98 9.81
N THR A 131 -3.85 1.04 9.47
CA THR A 131 -3.06 0.27 10.43
C THR A 131 -1.58 0.28 10.04
N TYR A 132 -0.71 0.12 11.03
CA TYR A 132 0.71 -0.11 10.82
C TYR A 132 1.19 -1.21 11.74
N ALA A 133 1.72 -2.28 11.16
CA ALA A 133 2.33 -3.39 11.89
C ALA A 133 3.34 -4.08 10.96
N ASN A 134 4.41 -4.67 11.53
CA ASN A 134 5.38 -5.47 10.77
C ASN A 134 5.96 -4.75 9.52
N ASN A 135 6.23 -3.44 9.62
CA ASN A 135 6.69 -2.60 8.51
C ASN A 135 5.75 -2.60 7.29
N GLU A 136 4.45 -2.77 7.51
CA GLU A 136 3.41 -2.67 6.50
C GLU A 136 2.35 -1.66 6.96
N MET A 137 1.97 -0.76 6.06
CA MET A 137 0.81 0.12 6.24
C MET A 137 -0.35 -0.41 5.41
N ILE A 138 -1.56 -0.31 5.97
CA ILE A 138 -2.80 -0.69 5.27
C ILE A 138 -3.81 0.43 5.40
N ILE A 139 -4.37 0.86 4.27
CA ILE A 139 -5.53 1.76 4.18
C ILE A 139 -6.77 0.91 3.93
N PHE A 140 -7.77 1.01 4.81
CA PHE A 140 -9.10 0.46 4.59
C PHE A 140 -10.06 1.59 4.28
N ALA A 141 -10.99 1.36 3.34
CA ALA A 141 -12.06 2.29 3.07
C ALA A 141 -13.22 1.60 2.34
N GLU A 142 -14.38 2.24 2.33
CA GLU A 142 -15.39 2.00 1.33
C GLU A 142 -15.54 3.24 0.43
N ILE A 143 -15.44 3.02 -0.87
CA ILE A 143 -15.50 4.07 -1.88
C ILE A 143 -16.72 3.91 -2.79
N GLY A 144 -17.11 5.00 -3.42
CA GLY A 144 -18.18 5.04 -4.41
C GLY A 144 -19.54 5.47 -3.83
N PRO A 145 -20.64 5.32 -4.59
CA PRO A 145 -20.69 4.67 -5.90
C PRO A 145 -19.80 5.35 -6.94
N LEU A 146 -19.11 4.56 -7.76
CA LEU A 146 -18.31 5.08 -8.88
C LEU A 146 -19.21 5.23 -10.12
N ASN A 147 -19.04 6.30 -10.88
CA ASN A 147 -19.89 6.60 -12.04
C ASN A 147 -19.66 5.58 -13.17
N LYS A 148 -20.72 4.90 -13.62
CA LYS A 148 -20.89 4.11 -14.88
C LYS A 148 -19.79 3.11 -15.29
N ARG A 149 -18.69 2.94 -14.56
CA ARG A 149 -17.56 2.06 -14.91
C ARG A 149 -17.06 1.30 -13.66
N THR A 150 -16.74 0.03 -13.83
CA THR A 150 -16.09 -0.82 -12.81
C THR A 150 -14.59 -0.93 -13.04
N THR A 151 -14.15 -0.78 -14.29
CA THR A 151 -12.75 -0.53 -14.65
C THR A 151 -12.38 0.92 -14.37
N ILE A 152 -11.36 1.12 -13.55
CA ILE A 152 -10.85 2.43 -13.19
C ILE A 152 -9.34 2.51 -13.39
N ASN A 153 -8.83 3.70 -13.68
CA ASN A 153 -7.40 3.96 -13.55
C ASN A 153 -7.11 4.17 -12.07
N HIS A 154 -6.06 3.53 -11.58
CA HIS A 154 -5.55 3.78 -10.24
C HIS A 154 -4.07 4.11 -10.26
N VAL A 155 -3.63 4.79 -9.23
CA VAL A 155 -2.22 5.04 -8.97
C VAL A 155 -1.96 4.81 -7.48
N TRP A 156 -0.73 4.43 -7.16
CA TRP A 156 -0.33 4.26 -5.77
C TRP A 156 1.03 4.90 -5.54
N GLN A 157 1.27 5.37 -4.33
CA GLN A 157 2.50 6.07 -3.99
C GLN A 157 2.95 5.69 -2.59
N ALA A 158 4.24 5.85 -2.36
CA ALA A 158 4.87 5.74 -1.06
C ALA A 158 5.97 6.78 -0.97
N GLY A 159 6.10 7.42 0.19
CA GLY A 159 7.17 8.37 0.51
C GLY A 159 7.79 8.09 1.87
N SER A 160 9.00 8.56 2.09
CA SER A 160 9.81 8.17 3.26
C SER A 160 9.64 9.09 4.48
N SER A 161 8.98 10.24 4.33
CA SER A 161 8.88 11.23 5.40
C SER A 161 7.55 11.97 5.43
N VAL A 162 7.14 12.30 6.65
CA VAL A 162 6.03 13.18 6.99
C VAL A 162 6.60 14.30 7.88
N LEU A 163 6.33 15.56 7.53
CA LEU A 163 6.77 16.72 8.29
C LEU A 163 5.55 17.53 8.68
N ASN A 164 5.43 17.92 9.96
CA ASN A 164 4.29 18.68 10.48
C ASN A 164 2.94 18.07 10.11
N ASN A 165 2.83 16.74 10.17
CA ASN A 165 1.65 15.97 9.79
C ASN A 165 1.26 16.09 8.30
N VAL A 166 2.22 16.45 7.44
CA VAL A 166 2.02 16.52 5.99
C VAL A 166 2.98 15.55 5.29
N PRO A 167 2.47 14.58 4.51
CA PRO A 167 3.28 13.76 3.61
C PRO A 167 4.21 14.60 2.74
N GLN A 168 5.50 14.30 2.76
CA GLN A 168 6.48 14.99 1.92
C GLN A 168 6.58 14.34 0.55
N ILE A 169 7.21 15.05 -0.39
CA ILE A 169 7.41 14.58 -1.76
C ILE A 169 8.00 13.17 -1.80
N HIS A 170 7.40 12.29 -2.60
CA HIS A 170 7.94 10.97 -2.88
C HIS A 170 8.99 11.03 -4.00
N PRO A 171 9.80 9.98 -4.20
CA PRO A 171 10.73 9.96 -5.33
C PRO A 171 10.03 10.25 -6.66
N THR A 172 10.63 11.09 -7.50
CA THR A 172 10.13 11.44 -8.84
C THR A 172 10.82 10.62 -9.93
N SER A 173 11.14 9.37 -9.62
CA SER A 173 11.79 8.42 -10.53
C SER A 173 11.48 6.98 -10.12
N GLY A 174 11.85 6.02 -10.98
CA GLY A 174 11.75 4.59 -10.68
C GLY A 174 10.32 4.14 -10.37
N ALA A 175 10.18 3.35 -9.30
CA ALA A 175 8.94 2.71 -8.90
C ALA A 175 7.76 3.69 -8.73
N ASN A 176 7.99 4.91 -8.23
CA ASN A 176 6.94 5.91 -8.04
C ASN A 176 6.39 6.49 -9.36
N ILE A 177 7.18 6.48 -10.44
CA ILE A 177 6.66 6.85 -11.77
C ILE A 177 5.94 5.66 -12.41
N GLN A 178 6.32 4.42 -12.08
CA GLN A 178 5.73 3.20 -12.65
C GLN A 178 4.42 2.77 -11.95
N SER A 179 4.06 3.39 -10.84
CA SER A 179 2.96 2.97 -9.97
C SER A 179 1.58 3.45 -10.44
N MET A 180 1.21 3.00 -11.63
CA MET A 180 -0.07 3.27 -12.29
C MET A 180 -0.55 2.03 -13.04
N ASP A 181 -1.86 1.76 -13.00
CA ASP A 181 -2.48 0.67 -13.75
C ASP A 181 -4.01 0.89 -13.87
N THR A 182 -4.70 -0.09 -14.45
CA THR A 182 -6.15 -0.21 -14.45
C THR A 182 -6.59 -1.40 -13.61
N VAL A 183 -7.70 -1.26 -12.88
CA VAL A 183 -8.32 -2.37 -12.13
C VAL A 183 -9.79 -2.47 -12.47
N ASP A 184 -10.28 -3.68 -12.73
CA ASP A 184 -11.71 -3.98 -12.81
C ASP A 184 -12.19 -4.60 -11.50
N PHE A 185 -13.00 -3.86 -10.76
CA PHE A 185 -13.51 -4.30 -9.46
C PHE A 185 -14.53 -5.44 -9.53
N LEU A 186 -14.94 -5.89 -10.73
CA LEU A 186 -15.78 -7.08 -10.89
C LEU A 186 -14.97 -8.38 -10.92
N THR A 187 -13.65 -8.30 -11.11
CA THR A 187 -12.75 -9.46 -11.18
C THR A 187 -12.12 -9.78 -9.84
#